data_AF-A0AA39UKV4-F1
#
_entry.id   AF-A0AA39UKV4-F1
#
_cell.length_a   1.000
_cell.length_b   1.000
_cell.length_c   1.000
_cell.angle_alpha   90.00
_cell.angle_beta   90.00
_cell.angle_gamma   90.00
#
_symmetry.space_group_name_H-M   'P 1'
#
loop_
_entity.id
_entity.type
_entity.pdbx_description
1 polymer ?
#
loop_
_entity_poly.entity_id
_entity_poly.type
_entity_poly.pdbx_seq_one_letter_code
_entity_poly.pdbx_strand_id
1 'polypeptide(L)'
;MIDFMTIHWDQRRRSGTACVALTNLLAKRIPVAFPPFLENQCLQFLGSHPFLEESVPLVSAYVTGILEMRHTSDRIVDTTTLQPHIDYLQNSHNLFTACSILAMHSISNIDRAAVHRDITTLIQLCPRNTAWGECRRKLCDLVQGDGGEFFSKQRVQDFFPKLRPLRTEEIQVEKDNIKYAIQVLDDFLDGRAHTSVGRFYHFLGWCVRRKPDDKAAHVHLV
;
A
#
# COMPACT_ATOMS: atom_id res chain seq x y z
N MET A 1 9.44 -11.20 -17.85
CA MET A 1 8.69 -11.54 -16.61
C MET A 1 7.38 -10.78 -16.55
N ILE A 2 7.41 -9.45 -16.71
CA ILE A 2 6.18 -8.65 -16.73
C ILE A 2 5.31 -9.01 -17.94
N ASP A 3 5.88 -9.21 -19.13
CA ASP A 3 5.09 -9.70 -20.29
C ASP A 3 4.38 -11.03 -20.01
N PHE A 4 5.04 -11.93 -19.29
CA PHE A 4 4.43 -13.21 -18.90
C PHE A 4 3.31 -13.02 -17.87
N MET A 5 3.49 -12.06 -16.94
CA MET A 5 2.47 -11.67 -15.97
C MET A 5 1.24 -11.07 -16.68
N THR A 6 1.45 -10.17 -17.64
CA THR A 6 0.36 -9.45 -18.34
C THR A 6 -0.37 -10.35 -19.34
N ILE A 7 0.34 -11.16 -20.15
CA ILE A 7 -0.25 -12.09 -21.11
C ILE A 7 -1.09 -13.18 -20.43
N HIS A 8 -0.71 -13.58 -19.23
CA HIS A 8 -1.37 -14.65 -18.48
C HIS A 8 -2.11 -14.16 -17.25
N TRP A 9 -2.51 -12.88 -17.20
CA TRP A 9 -3.13 -12.29 -16.01
C TRP A 9 -4.38 -13.06 -15.55
N ASP A 10 -5.25 -13.41 -16.49
CA ASP A 10 -6.45 -14.22 -16.24
C ASP A 10 -6.14 -15.66 -15.79
N GLN A 11 -4.91 -16.12 -15.97
CA GLN A 11 -4.43 -17.42 -15.50
C GLN A 11 -3.71 -17.25 -14.15
N ARG A 12 -4.48 -17.11 -13.05
CA ARG A 12 -3.96 -16.82 -11.69
C ARG A 12 -2.70 -17.61 -11.29
N ARG A 13 -2.58 -18.89 -11.68
CA ARG A 13 -1.37 -19.69 -11.38
C ARG A 13 -0.11 -19.10 -12.03
N ARG A 14 -0.20 -18.72 -13.31
CA ARG A 14 0.93 -18.21 -14.09
C ARG A 14 1.22 -16.76 -13.73
N SER A 15 0.20 -15.92 -13.65
CA SER A 15 0.34 -14.52 -13.23
C SER A 15 0.81 -14.41 -11.78
N GLY A 16 0.24 -15.20 -10.86
CA GLY A 16 0.67 -15.24 -9.45
C GLY A 16 2.14 -15.64 -9.28
N THR A 17 2.62 -16.63 -10.03
CA THR A 17 4.05 -17.02 -9.98
C THR A 17 4.97 -15.88 -10.44
N ALA A 18 4.58 -15.17 -11.50
CA ALA A 18 5.34 -14.04 -12.01
C ALA A 18 5.28 -12.82 -11.06
N CYS A 19 4.11 -12.55 -10.45
CA CYS A 19 3.96 -11.55 -9.40
C CYS A 19 4.90 -11.85 -8.24
N VAL A 20 4.87 -13.08 -7.69
CA VAL A 20 5.74 -13.48 -6.58
C VAL A 20 7.22 -13.35 -6.94
N ALA A 21 7.63 -13.74 -8.15
CA ALA A 21 9.01 -13.58 -8.61
C ALA A 21 9.43 -12.09 -8.65
N LEU A 22 8.60 -11.22 -9.22
CA LEU A 22 8.86 -9.79 -9.28
C LEU A 22 8.86 -9.15 -7.88
N THR A 23 7.89 -9.50 -7.04
CA THR A 23 7.82 -9.11 -5.63
C THR A 23 9.12 -9.45 -4.90
N ASN A 24 9.63 -10.67 -5.07
CA ASN A 24 10.88 -11.09 -4.42
C ASN A 24 12.09 -10.25 -4.87
N LEU A 25 12.15 -9.85 -6.14
CA LEU A 25 13.23 -9.00 -6.66
C LEU A 25 13.11 -7.57 -6.13
N LEU A 26 11.89 -7.01 -6.11
CA LEU A 26 11.62 -5.67 -5.57
C LEU A 26 11.87 -5.61 -4.06
N ALA A 27 11.43 -6.61 -3.31
CA ALA A 27 11.64 -6.71 -1.87
C ALA A 27 13.13 -6.85 -1.51
N LYS A 28 13.91 -7.53 -2.35
CA LYS A 28 15.39 -7.58 -2.25
C LYS A 28 16.08 -6.33 -2.78
N ARG A 29 15.32 -5.34 -3.26
CA ARG A 29 15.80 -4.04 -3.77
C ARG A 29 16.80 -4.21 -4.91
N ILE A 30 16.62 -5.22 -5.76
CA ILE A 30 17.47 -5.41 -6.92
C ILE A 30 17.14 -4.30 -7.92
N PRO A 31 18.07 -3.36 -8.24
CA PRO A 31 17.73 -2.17 -9.03
C PRO A 31 17.12 -2.47 -10.39
N VAL A 32 17.56 -3.56 -11.03
CA VAL A 32 17.06 -4.00 -12.35
C VAL A 32 15.56 -4.37 -12.37
N ALA A 33 14.93 -4.55 -11.21
CA ALA A 33 13.51 -4.91 -11.11
C ALA A 33 12.57 -3.70 -11.17
N PHE A 34 13.06 -2.49 -10.85
CA PHE A 34 12.21 -1.29 -10.79
C PHE A 34 11.89 -0.72 -12.18
N PRO A 35 12.85 -0.52 -13.10
CA PRO A 35 12.55 0.04 -14.43
C PRO A 35 11.50 -0.77 -15.20
N PRO A 36 11.56 -2.12 -15.25
CA PRO A 36 10.51 -2.88 -15.92
C PRO A 36 9.12 -2.65 -15.31
N PHE A 37 9.00 -2.49 -13.98
CA PHE A 37 7.71 -2.21 -13.34
C PHE A 37 7.10 -0.89 -13.86
N LEU A 38 7.95 0.13 -13.96
CA LEU A 38 7.58 1.46 -14.46
C LEU A 38 7.29 1.46 -15.97
N GLU A 39 8.22 0.96 -16.77
CA GLU A 39 8.15 0.94 -18.24
C GLU A 39 6.92 0.18 -18.75
N ASN A 40 6.57 -0.92 -18.06
CA ASN A 40 5.39 -1.71 -18.39
C ASN A 40 4.10 -1.18 -17.77
N GLN A 41 4.14 0.00 -17.14
CA GLN A 41 2.93 0.66 -16.65
C GLN A 41 2.13 -0.24 -15.69
N CYS A 42 2.83 -0.96 -14.80
CA CYS A 42 2.22 -2.03 -14.01
C CYS A 42 1.02 -1.55 -13.18
N LEU A 43 1.02 -0.34 -12.64
CA LEU A 43 -0.15 0.17 -11.91
C LEU A 43 -1.34 0.44 -12.84
N GLN A 44 -1.15 1.02 -14.02
CA GLN A 44 -2.27 1.17 -14.97
C GLN A 44 -2.82 -0.20 -15.40
N PHE A 45 -1.93 -1.16 -15.65
CA PHE A 45 -2.32 -2.52 -15.98
C PHE A 45 -3.14 -3.15 -14.85
N LEU A 46 -2.62 -3.12 -13.62
CA LEU A 46 -3.30 -3.67 -12.44
C LEU A 46 -4.65 -2.97 -12.18
N GLY A 47 -4.72 -1.65 -12.35
CA GLY A 47 -5.94 -0.86 -12.17
C GLY A 47 -7.04 -1.15 -13.20
N SER A 48 -6.69 -1.77 -14.32
CA SER A 48 -7.62 -2.13 -15.39
C SER A 48 -8.14 -3.57 -15.29
N HIS A 49 -7.66 -4.35 -14.32
CA HIS A 49 -8.00 -5.76 -14.15
C HIS A 49 -8.50 -6.06 -12.73
N PRO A 50 -9.17 -7.21 -12.52
CA PRO A 50 -9.38 -7.72 -11.17
C PRO A 50 -8.05 -7.83 -10.42
N PHE A 51 -8.04 -7.41 -9.17
CA PHE A 51 -6.86 -7.49 -8.33
C PHE A 51 -6.65 -8.94 -7.92
N LEU A 52 -5.40 -9.36 -8.02
CA LEU A 52 -4.94 -10.62 -7.45
C LEU A 52 -4.41 -10.32 -6.04
N GLU A 53 -4.56 -11.28 -5.12
CA GLU A 53 -4.01 -11.16 -3.77
C GLU A 53 -2.49 -10.92 -3.81
N GLU A 54 -1.83 -11.51 -4.82
CA GLU A 54 -0.41 -11.35 -5.10
C GLU A 54 -0.02 -9.93 -5.55
N SER A 55 -0.99 -9.09 -5.97
CA SER A 55 -0.76 -7.68 -6.33
C SER A 55 -0.39 -6.82 -5.12
N VAL A 56 -0.88 -7.17 -3.93
CA VAL A 56 -0.66 -6.42 -2.69
C VAL A 56 0.82 -6.42 -2.29
N PRO A 57 1.47 -7.58 -2.08
CA PRO A 57 2.88 -7.59 -1.75
C PRO A 57 3.75 -7.07 -2.91
N LEU A 58 3.31 -7.20 -4.17
CA LEU A 58 3.99 -6.64 -5.32
C LEU A 58 4.06 -5.11 -5.26
N VAL A 59 2.91 -4.45 -5.08
CA VAL A 59 2.84 -2.98 -4.98
C VAL A 59 3.50 -2.49 -3.70
N SER A 60 3.32 -3.19 -2.57
CA SER A 60 3.98 -2.85 -1.29
C SER A 60 5.50 -2.90 -1.42
N ALA A 61 6.06 -3.94 -2.07
CA ALA A 61 7.50 -4.05 -2.31
C ALA A 61 8.03 -2.95 -3.24
N TYR A 62 7.29 -2.60 -4.29
CA TYR A 62 7.65 -1.50 -5.20
C TYR A 62 7.70 -0.15 -4.46
N VAL A 63 6.63 0.20 -3.74
CA VAL A 63 6.52 1.45 -2.98
C VAL A 63 7.59 1.52 -1.89
N THR A 64 7.75 0.47 -1.08
CA THR A 64 8.76 0.41 -0.01
C THR A 64 10.17 0.55 -0.57
N GLY A 65 10.48 -0.17 -1.65
CA GLY A 65 11.79 -0.11 -2.29
C GLY A 65 12.14 1.29 -2.81
N ILE A 66 11.18 2.01 -3.40
CA ILE A 66 11.37 3.40 -3.83
C ILE A 66 11.65 4.31 -2.63
N LEU A 67 10.89 4.15 -1.54
CA LEU A 67 11.07 4.98 -0.35
C LEU A 67 12.46 4.78 0.26
N GLU A 68 12.92 3.54 0.32
CA GLU A 68 14.24 3.23 0.86
C GLU A 68 15.38 3.68 -0.06
N MET A 69 15.20 3.57 -1.38
CA MET A 69 16.12 4.18 -2.34
C MET A 69 16.19 5.70 -2.14
N ARG A 70 15.05 6.38 -1.90
CA ARG A 70 15.01 7.81 -1.59
C ARG A 70 15.83 8.16 -0.35
N HIS A 71 15.71 7.39 0.73
CA HIS A 71 16.46 7.62 1.96
C HIS A 71 17.95 7.25 1.85
N THR A 72 18.29 6.25 1.03
CA THR A 72 19.68 5.83 0.81
C THR A 72 20.40 6.80 -0.13
N SER A 73 19.67 7.45 -1.04
CA SER A 73 20.17 8.42 -2.03
C SER A 73 20.76 9.70 -1.42
N ASP A 74 20.54 9.97 -0.13
CA ASP A 74 21.22 11.06 0.59
C ASP A 74 22.77 10.86 0.64
N ARG A 75 23.29 9.71 0.18
CA ARG A 75 24.72 9.38 0.13
C ARG A 75 25.27 9.10 -1.27
N ILE A 76 24.93 9.89 -2.29
CA ILE A 76 25.54 9.87 -3.64
C ILE A 76 24.92 8.76 -4.53
N VAL A 77 23.63 8.87 -4.89
CA VAL A 77 23.06 8.22 -6.10
C VAL A 77 22.05 9.16 -6.78
N ASP A 78 21.95 8.99 -8.09
CA ASP A 78 21.33 9.78 -9.14
C ASP A 78 19.81 9.96 -8.98
N THR A 79 19.39 11.17 -8.59
CA THR A 79 17.99 11.59 -8.53
C THR A 79 17.25 11.37 -9.85
N THR A 80 17.96 11.31 -10.99
CA THR A 80 17.36 11.07 -12.30
C THR A 80 16.79 9.67 -12.47
N THR A 81 17.27 8.68 -11.72
CA THR A 81 16.74 7.31 -11.79
C THR A 81 15.50 7.13 -10.92
N LEU A 82 15.42 7.86 -9.79
CA LEU A 82 14.33 7.72 -8.83
C LEU A 82 13.10 8.58 -9.18
N GLN A 83 13.32 9.79 -9.71
CA GLN A 83 12.26 10.75 -10.00
C GLN A 83 11.15 10.18 -10.89
N PRO A 84 11.44 9.43 -11.98
CA PRO A 84 10.40 8.83 -12.81
C PRO A 84 9.45 7.90 -12.05
N HIS A 85 9.95 7.15 -11.07
CA HIS A 85 9.13 6.28 -10.23
C HIS A 85 8.23 7.06 -9.28
N ILE A 86 8.73 8.19 -8.74
CA ILE A 86 7.96 9.09 -7.88
C ILE A 86 6.86 9.77 -8.72
N ASP A 87 7.20 10.31 -9.88
CA ASP A 87 6.23 10.96 -10.79
C ASP A 87 5.14 9.98 -11.22
N TYR A 88 5.54 8.73 -11.48
CA TYR A 88 4.61 7.63 -11.78
C TYR A 88 3.60 7.38 -10.66
N LEU A 89 4.05 7.34 -9.41
CA LEU A 89 3.18 7.20 -8.24
C LEU A 89 2.38 8.46 -7.95
N GLN A 90 2.86 9.64 -8.38
CA GLN A 90 2.16 10.90 -8.18
C GLN A 90 0.99 11.11 -9.15
N ASN A 91 1.00 10.43 -10.30
CA ASN A 91 -0.14 10.43 -11.21
C ASN A 91 -1.42 9.98 -10.48
N SER A 92 -2.52 10.72 -10.64
CA SER A 92 -3.74 10.48 -9.83
C SER A 92 -4.36 9.10 -10.05
N HIS A 93 -4.27 8.54 -11.26
CA HIS A 93 -4.77 7.21 -11.56
C HIS A 93 -3.90 6.12 -10.92
N ASN A 94 -2.58 6.24 -11.01
CA ASN A 94 -1.64 5.30 -10.40
C ASN A 94 -1.68 5.36 -8.87
N LEU A 95 -1.80 6.56 -8.31
CA LEU A 95 -1.94 6.78 -6.87
C LEU A 95 -3.19 6.07 -6.34
N PHE A 96 -4.32 6.29 -7.01
CA PHE A 96 -5.58 5.63 -6.66
C PHE A 96 -5.47 4.11 -6.78
N THR A 97 -4.86 3.61 -7.84
CA THR A 97 -4.68 2.17 -8.04
C THR A 97 -3.79 1.56 -6.95
N ALA A 98 -2.64 2.16 -6.68
CA ALA A 98 -1.74 1.69 -5.63
C ALA A 98 -2.44 1.73 -4.27
N CYS A 99 -3.14 2.82 -3.94
CA CYS A 99 -3.86 2.95 -2.69
C CYS A 99 -4.99 1.90 -2.55
N SER A 100 -5.74 1.66 -3.63
CA SER A 100 -6.81 0.64 -3.64
C SER A 100 -6.23 -0.77 -3.45
N ILE A 101 -5.14 -1.11 -4.13
CA ILE A 101 -4.47 -2.41 -3.98
C ILE A 101 -3.91 -2.58 -2.56
N LEU A 102 -3.23 -1.57 -2.03
CA LEU A 102 -2.65 -1.63 -0.68
C LEU A 102 -3.71 -1.63 0.43
N ALA A 103 -4.92 -1.13 0.14
CA ALA A 103 -6.06 -1.25 1.03
C ALA A 103 -6.69 -2.65 0.98
N MET A 104 -6.55 -3.39 -0.12
CA MET A 104 -7.10 -4.74 -0.25
C MET A 104 -6.13 -5.77 0.31
N HIS A 105 -6.18 -6.06 1.61
CA HIS A 105 -5.41 -7.16 2.21
C HIS A 105 -6.26 -8.44 2.33
N SER A 106 -5.58 -9.60 2.38
CA SER A 106 -6.22 -10.92 2.36
C SER A 106 -7.46 -10.99 3.26
N ILE A 107 -8.57 -11.40 2.66
CA ILE A 107 -9.87 -11.57 3.34
C ILE A 107 -9.77 -12.59 4.48
N SER A 108 -8.81 -13.50 4.39
CA SER A 108 -8.55 -14.54 5.40
C SER A 108 -7.68 -14.07 6.58
N ASN A 109 -6.93 -12.97 6.41
CA ASN A 109 -6.00 -12.47 7.41
C ASN A 109 -5.94 -10.93 7.34
N ILE A 110 -6.89 -10.28 8.02
CA ILE A 110 -6.99 -8.83 8.10
C ILE A 110 -5.81 -8.29 8.92
N ASP A 111 -4.72 -7.96 8.24
CA ASP A 111 -3.55 -7.32 8.84
C ASP A 111 -3.66 -5.79 8.72
N ARG A 112 -4.38 -5.19 9.68
CA ARG A 112 -4.50 -3.73 9.76
C ARG A 112 -3.14 -3.04 9.92
N ALA A 113 -2.16 -3.69 10.56
CA ALA A 113 -0.83 -3.13 10.70
C ALA A 113 -0.12 -3.08 9.34
N ALA A 114 -0.32 -4.07 8.48
CA ALA A 114 0.18 -4.05 7.10
C ALA A 114 -0.48 -2.94 6.28
N VAL A 115 -1.82 -2.80 6.31
CA VAL A 115 -2.53 -1.70 5.63
C VAL A 115 -1.98 -0.35 6.09
N HIS A 116 -1.89 -0.13 7.41
CA HIS A 116 -1.36 1.12 7.96
C HIS A 116 0.05 1.42 7.47
N ARG A 117 0.96 0.45 7.56
CA ARG A 117 2.35 0.57 7.10
C ARG A 117 2.41 0.90 5.61
N ASP A 118 1.69 0.16 4.78
CA ASP A 118 1.76 0.28 3.33
C ASP A 118 1.19 1.65 2.87
N ILE A 119 0.05 2.08 3.42
CA ILE A 119 -0.54 3.39 3.16
C ILE A 119 0.40 4.52 3.64
N THR A 120 0.95 4.41 4.84
CA THR A 120 1.90 5.39 5.38
C THR A 120 3.15 5.52 4.50
N THR A 121 3.65 4.41 3.98
CA THR A 121 4.83 4.37 3.09
C THR A 121 4.53 5.11 1.79
N LEU A 122 3.36 4.87 1.18
CA LEU A 122 2.92 5.58 -0.03
C LEU A 122 2.75 7.09 0.22
N ILE A 123 2.19 7.47 1.36
CA ILE A 123 2.07 8.86 1.80
C ILE A 123 3.45 9.53 1.91
N GLN A 124 4.43 8.86 2.53
CA GLN A 124 5.78 9.40 2.71
C GLN A 124 6.53 9.61 1.40
N LEU A 125 6.24 8.81 0.36
CA LEU A 125 6.75 9.04 -1.00
C LEU A 125 6.16 10.27 -1.65
N CYS A 126 4.84 10.46 -1.51
CA CYS A 126 4.10 11.51 -2.20
C CYS A 126 3.44 12.51 -1.23
N PRO A 127 4.16 13.09 -0.24
CA PRO A 127 3.52 13.74 0.89
C PRO A 127 2.72 14.97 0.46
N ARG A 128 3.16 15.71 -0.55
CA ARG A 128 2.53 16.98 -1.01
C ARG A 128 1.70 16.83 -2.27
N ASN A 129 1.35 15.61 -2.66
CA ASN A 129 0.61 15.39 -3.89
C ASN A 129 -0.83 15.92 -3.77
N THR A 130 -1.25 16.76 -4.73
CA THR A 130 -2.61 17.29 -4.80
C THR A 130 -3.64 16.21 -5.16
N ALA A 131 -3.20 15.10 -5.77
CA ALA A 131 -4.06 13.97 -6.12
C ALA A 131 -4.62 13.21 -4.90
N TRP A 132 -4.12 13.44 -3.67
CA TRP A 132 -4.64 12.78 -2.47
C TRP A 132 -6.13 13.05 -2.24
N GLY A 133 -6.60 14.27 -2.49
CA GLY A 133 -8.03 14.60 -2.38
C GLY A 133 -8.90 13.81 -3.37
N GLU A 134 -8.40 13.60 -4.59
CA GLU A 134 -9.08 12.79 -5.60
C GLU A 134 -9.04 11.30 -5.24
N CYS A 135 -7.89 10.78 -4.82
CA CYS A 135 -7.71 9.41 -4.38
C CYS A 135 -8.68 9.08 -3.23
N ARG A 136 -8.70 9.92 -2.19
CA ARG A 136 -9.61 9.77 -1.04
C ARG A 136 -11.07 9.73 -1.47
N ARG A 137 -11.50 10.67 -2.32
CA ARG A 137 -12.89 10.70 -2.82
C ARG A 137 -13.25 9.41 -3.56
N LYS A 138 -12.40 8.92 -4.47
CA LYS A 138 -12.64 7.67 -5.20
C LYS A 138 -12.72 6.45 -4.27
N LEU A 139 -11.91 6.41 -3.21
CA LEU A 139 -12.01 5.35 -2.20
C LEU A 139 -13.33 5.43 -1.43
N CYS A 140 -13.78 6.63 -1.06
CA CYS A 140 -15.11 6.82 -0.46
C CYS A 140 -16.22 6.32 -1.39
N ASP A 141 -16.14 6.65 -2.68
CA ASP A 141 -17.10 6.21 -3.70
C ASP A 141 -17.16 4.67 -3.76
N LEU A 142 -16.00 3.98 -3.76
CA LEU A 142 -15.94 2.52 -3.71
C LEU A 142 -16.68 1.94 -2.49
N VAL A 143 -16.49 2.53 -1.31
CA VAL A 143 -17.12 2.05 -0.07
C VAL A 143 -18.64 2.26 -0.11
N GLN A 144 -19.09 3.44 -0.53
CA GLN A 144 -20.50 3.84 -0.54
C GLN A 144 -21.30 3.10 -1.61
N GLY A 145 -20.71 2.88 -2.79
CA GLY A 145 -21.33 2.16 -3.88
C GLY A 145 -20.44 2.17 -5.11
N ASP A 146 -19.88 1.02 -5.46
CA ASP A 146 -18.98 0.84 -6.61
C ASP A 146 -19.73 0.66 -7.95
N GLY A 147 -21.02 0.98 -8.00
CA GLY A 147 -21.89 0.68 -9.13
C GLY A 147 -22.04 -0.81 -9.45
N GLY A 148 -21.58 -1.70 -8.54
CA GLY A 148 -21.51 -3.13 -8.78
C GLY A 148 -20.41 -3.55 -9.75
N GLU A 149 -19.43 -2.71 -10.05
CA GLU A 149 -18.37 -3.04 -11.01
C GLU A 149 -17.03 -3.42 -10.38
N PHE A 150 -16.64 -2.81 -9.27
CA PHE A 150 -15.31 -3.01 -8.71
C PHE A 150 -15.21 -4.35 -7.99
N PHE A 151 -16.07 -4.58 -6.98
CA PHE A 151 -16.05 -5.78 -6.15
C PHE A 151 -16.57 -7.01 -6.90
N SER A 152 -17.52 -6.82 -7.82
CA SER A 152 -18.09 -7.92 -8.62
C SER A 152 -17.10 -8.53 -9.60
N LYS A 153 -16.07 -7.76 -10.02
CA LYS A 153 -14.97 -8.22 -10.87
C LYS A 153 -13.89 -8.95 -10.07
N GLN A 154 -13.78 -8.71 -8.76
CA GLN A 154 -12.78 -9.36 -7.91
C GLN A 154 -13.04 -10.86 -7.78
N ARG A 155 -11.95 -11.62 -7.62
CA ARG A 155 -11.99 -13.08 -7.57
C ARG A 155 -11.11 -13.61 -6.43
N VAL A 156 -11.68 -14.46 -5.61
CA VAL A 156 -10.95 -15.22 -4.59
C VAL A 156 -10.84 -16.68 -4.96
N GLN A 157 -9.81 -17.32 -4.43
CA GLN A 157 -9.61 -18.75 -4.60
C GLN A 157 -10.46 -19.48 -3.56
N ASP A 158 -11.38 -20.34 -4.03
CA ASP A 158 -12.24 -21.13 -3.15
C ASP A 158 -11.53 -22.46 -2.80
N PHE A 159 -11.18 -23.22 -3.84
CA PHE A 159 -10.38 -24.44 -3.79
C PHE A 159 -9.56 -24.51 -5.07
N PHE A 160 -8.31 -24.97 -5.02
CA PHE A 160 -7.49 -25.05 -6.23
C PHE A 160 -8.14 -25.99 -7.26
N PRO A 161 -8.42 -25.57 -8.52
CA PRO A 161 -8.07 -24.30 -9.19
C PRO A 161 -9.26 -23.33 -9.42
N LYS A 162 -10.38 -23.48 -8.71
CA LYS A 162 -11.61 -22.70 -8.93
C LYS A 162 -11.54 -21.30 -8.31
N LEU A 163 -11.67 -20.30 -9.18
CA LEU A 163 -11.92 -18.91 -8.80
C LEU A 163 -13.42 -18.68 -8.68
N ARG A 164 -13.81 -17.89 -7.69
CA ARG A 164 -15.18 -17.41 -7.55
C ARG A 164 -15.22 -15.91 -7.26
N PRO A 165 -16.33 -15.23 -7.58
CA PRO A 165 -16.57 -13.87 -7.12
C PRO A 165 -16.51 -13.78 -5.59
N LEU A 166 -16.24 -12.57 -5.09
CA LEU A 166 -16.38 -12.25 -3.67
C LEU A 166 -17.84 -12.47 -3.22
N ARG A 167 -18.00 -13.02 -2.02
CA ARG A 167 -19.29 -13.07 -1.32
C ARG A 167 -19.53 -11.75 -0.60
N THR A 168 -20.79 -11.49 -0.23
CA THR A 168 -21.20 -10.24 0.41
C THR A 168 -20.37 -9.92 1.66
N GLU A 169 -20.11 -10.93 2.50
CA GLU A 169 -19.27 -10.82 3.69
C GLU A 169 -17.81 -10.47 3.39
N GLU A 170 -17.26 -11.01 2.29
CA GLU A 170 -15.88 -10.73 1.84
C GLU A 170 -15.78 -9.32 1.24
N ILE A 171 -16.80 -8.90 0.49
CA ILE A 171 -16.92 -7.51 0.02
C ILE A 171 -16.96 -6.55 1.20
N GLN A 172 -17.66 -6.90 2.28
CA GLN A 172 -17.72 -6.07 3.47
C GLN A 172 -16.35 -5.95 4.15
N VAL A 173 -15.57 -7.03 4.21
CA VAL A 173 -14.19 -7.00 4.71
C VAL A 173 -13.32 -6.05 3.87
N GLU A 174 -13.37 -6.15 2.54
CA GLU A 174 -12.61 -5.25 1.66
C GLU A 174 -13.03 -3.79 1.83
N LYS A 175 -14.34 -3.53 1.94
CA LYS A 175 -14.86 -2.18 2.24
C LYS A 175 -14.34 -1.66 3.58
N ASP A 176 -14.27 -2.51 4.60
CA ASP A 176 -13.78 -2.13 5.92
C ASP A 176 -12.26 -1.85 5.91
N ASN A 177 -11.49 -2.59 5.10
CA ASN A 177 -10.08 -2.28 4.88
C ASN A 177 -9.89 -0.94 4.15
N ILE A 178 -10.70 -0.66 3.13
CA ILE A 178 -10.68 0.64 2.43
C ILE A 178 -11.07 1.79 3.37
N LYS A 179 -12.09 1.61 4.22
CA LYS A 179 -12.43 2.61 5.26
C LYS A 179 -11.25 2.86 6.20
N TYR A 180 -10.54 1.81 6.60
CA TYR A 180 -9.36 1.95 7.44
C TYR A 180 -8.22 2.67 6.73
N ALA A 181 -7.96 2.38 5.45
CA ALA A 181 -7.00 3.12 4.65
C ALA A 181 -7.36 4.61 4.51
N ILE A 182 -8.64 4.94 4.33
CA ILE A 182 -9.15 6.33 4.32
C ILE A 182 -8.87 7.00 5.67
N GLN A 183 -9.10 6.31 6.79
CA GLN A 183 -8.79 6.86 8.11
C GLN A 183 -7.29 7.20 8.25
N VAL A 184 -6.40 6.30 7.81
CA VAL A 184 -4.95 6.56 7.83
C VAL A 184 -4.57 7.76 6.95
N LEU A 185 -5.23 7.93 5.80
CA LEU A 185 -5.04 9.12 4.95
C LEU A 185 -5.51 10.39 5.65
N ASP A 186 -6.69 10.36 6.28
CA ASP A 186 -7.28 11.52 6.98
C ASP A 186 -6.40 11.97 8.15
N ASP A 187 -5.96 11.03 8.99
CA ASP A 187 -5.06 11.31 10.11
C ASP A 187 -3.77 12.03 9.66
N PHE A 188 -3.23 11.66 8.49
CA PHE A 188 -2.06 12.31 7.92
C PHE A 188 -2.37 13.70 7.32
N LEU A 189 -3.45 13.81 6.56
CA LEU A 189 -3.83 15.06 5.88
C LEU A 189 -4.28 16.13 6.87
N ASP A 190 -5.05 15.75 7.90
CA ASP A 190 -5.51 16.63 8.97
C ASP A 190 -4.36 16.98 9.93
N GLY A 191 -3.50 16.01 10.25
CA GLY A 191 -2.26 16.25 10.99
C GLY A 191 -1.36 17.30 10.31
N ARG A 192 -1.37 17.37 8.98
CA ARG A 192 -0.71 18.45 8.22
C ARG A 192 -1.43 19.79 8.36
N ALA A 193 -2.75 19.81 8.25
CA ALA A 193 -3.53 21.04 8.39
C ALA A 193 -3.21 21.74 9.73
N HIS A 194 -3.05 20.95 10.81
CA HIS A 194 -2.69 21.43 12.14
C HIS A 194 -1.19 21.78 12.32
N THR A 195 -0.27 21.18 11.56
CA THR A 195 1.18 21.49 11.62
C THR A 195 1.63 22.61 10.69
N SER A 196 0.71 23.22 9.93
CA SER A 196 0.96 24.51 9.25
C SER A 196 1.26 25.66 10.22
N VAL A 197 1.02 25.46 11.53
CA VAL A 197 1.49 26.31 12.63
C VAL A 197 2.46 25.51 13.53
N GLY A 198 3.62 25.11 12.98
CA GLY A 198 4.80 24.79 13.79
C GLY A 198 5.31 23.34 13.75
N ARG A 199 6.51 23.22 13.16
CA ARG A 199 7.58 22.22 13.41
C ARG A 199 7.35 20.73 13.11
N PHE A 200 8.06 20.31 12.07
CA PHE A 200 8.29 18.95 11.54
C PHE A 200 9.16 18.01 12.40
N TYR A 201 9.11 18.05 13.73
CA TYR A 201 9.92 17.11 14.56
C TYR A 201 9.16 16.59 15.78
N HIS A 202 8.18 15.69 15.59
CA HIS A 202 7.66 14.92 16.73
C HIS A 202 7.09 13.51 16.43
N PHE A 203 7.24 12.98 15.21
CA PHE A 203 6.63 11.68 14.83
C PHE A 203 7.51 10.43 15.03
N LEU A 204 8.61 10.53 15.79
CA LEU A 204 9.43 9.36 16.19
C LEU A 204 9.20 8.88 17.63
N GLY A 205 8.11 9.31 18.29
CA GLY A 205 7.92 9.13 19.73
C GLY A 205 6.88 8.10 20.20
N TRP A 206 6.21 7.33 19.32
CA TRP A 206 5.03 6.55 19.74
C TRP A 206 5.27 5.07 20.11
N CYS A 207 6.52 4.66 20.33
CA CYS A 207 6.82 3.29 20.76
C CYS A 207 7.68 3.18 22.02
N VAL A 208 7.52 4.04 23.04
CA VAL A 208 7.94 3.71 24.41
C VAL A 208 7.03 4.39 25.44
N ARG A 209 6.02 3.68 25.94
CA ARG A 209 5.42 4.00 27.25
C ARG A 209 5.14 2.70 28.01
N ARG A 210 6.19 2.07 28.55
CA ARG A 210 6.05 1.21 29.72
C ARG A 210 6.08 2.11 30.95
N LYS A 211 4.95 2.16 31.67
CA LYS A 211 4.88 2.64 33.05
C LYS A 211 5.80 1.77 33.92
N PRO A 212 6.64 2.33 34.81
CA PRO A 212 6.99 1.67 36.05
C PRO A 212 5.87 1.97 37.07
N ASP A 213 5.32 0.92 37.68
CA ASP A 213 4.48 1.07 38.87
C ASP A 213 5.39 1.33 40.07
N ASP A 214 5.16 2.46 40.74
CA ASP A 214 5.70 2.74 42.06
C ASP A 214 5.03 1.84 43.10
N LYS A 215 5.84 1.05 43.82
CA LYS A 215 5.51 0.61 45.18
C LYS A 215 6.66 1.01 46.09
N ALA A 216 6.50 2.16 46.72
CA ALA A 216 7.19 2.49 47.95
C ALA A 216 6.58 1.66 49.09
N ALA A 217 7.43 0.91 49.80
CA ALA A 217 7.20 0.54 51.18
C ALA A 217 8.49 0.83 51.94
N HIS A 218 8.34 1.65 52.98
CA HIS A 218 9.40 2.18 53.84
C HIS A 218 9.77 1.22 54.98
N VAL A 219 10.93 1.53 55.61
CA VAL A 219 11.48 1.18 56.94
C VAL A 219 11.93 -0.29 57.17
N HIS A 220 13.03 -0.62 57.86
CA HIS A 220 13.81 0.09 58.90
C HIS A 220 15.29 -0.37 58.93
N LEU A 221 16.17 0.54 59.34
CA LEU A 221 17.55 0.32 59.82
C LEU A 221 17.59 -0.58 61.05
N VAL A 222 18.56 -1.50 61.11
CA VAL A 222 19.57 -1.64 62.19
C VAL A 222 20.89 -2.07 61.57
#